data_AF-A0A812RZY6-F1
#
_entry.id   AF-A0A812RZY6-F1
#
_cell.length_a   1.000
_cell.length_b   1.000
_cell.length_c   1.000
_cell.angle_alpha   90.00
_cell.angle_beta   90.00
_cell.angle_gamma   90.00
#
_symmetry.space_group_name_H-M   'P 1'
#
loop_
_entity.id
_entity.type
_entity.pdbx_description
1 polymer ?
#
loop_
_entity_poly.entity_id
_entity_poly.type
_entity_poly.pdbx_seq_one_letter_code
_entity_poly.pdbx_strand_id
1 'polypeptide(L)'
;MSVEQVRKLLQDESVRNELFRQLEAEPFAADEVRRLYPHLHDRWLQIGAAIQVPWQYVMIMELALAAALSPTAVLLALPTLRIYPVVWWFLFHPGATNTSVVVRLYADVLDLLEMDVNNTRRDMAKSWQEENPGRDGRNPFGGEVSMTSGSGSLEGEGKLMAMSQNLGRSVSFMTEGKRLLKWLQNEGSVNESIVVELWERMKWKRATVHADRTFTVMCPFFLAAGALHVEDPLDLYVLNDPLGVRGRLGLFYARPTFKRAAEVEQAAASITTARFGLETNIAGVFKAVMKAHDPVHSASPAHFEQFKGYPFRIYGLSDEAKQAFHGVFDERTKAHEEAHLVDMGKAKFHSKAKTKFLRHSLVVHICEQARLGSTPQAWAGELPVAALRFGQLLSDYMDRVDGIFASFVTDLIGRLDLAATNPGGRPGCGSQGRASMRQQLQQLLQLPQTSFRELAPATAVVLLKLCRALLRKPGAWLDSAAVLKSSDVKEILNAIPLAEQLHHYARAVRLLKLCKLVEMGLGTNAHGTPLIFAVKRVMPASTEPAYVYYANVLSAFGLRFGGHHSEYRATNHLGPDIAKPPAAPELALDPALTQEESAAICAVLQSLAAHSSNAD
;
A
#
# COMPACT_ATOMS: atom_id res chain seq x y z
N MET A 1 3.99 6.51 14.57
CA MET A 1 4.81 5.28 14.52
C MET A 1 5.26 5.04 13.09
N SER A 2 6.49 4.57 12.82
CA SER A 2 6.94 4.31 11.44
C SER A 2 6.75 2.85 11.05
N VAL A 3 6.32 2.62 9.81
CA VAL A 3 6.29 1.30 9.17
C VAL A 3 7.63 0.57 9.33
N GLU A 4 8.74 1.31 9.24
CA GLU A 4 10.09 0.78 9.42
C GLU A 4 10.33 0.15 10.80
N GLN A 5 9.67 0.62 11.87
CA GLN A 5 9.79 0.01 13.20
C GLN A 5 9.12 -1.37 13.24
N VAL A 6 7.89 -1.47 12.73
CA VAL A 6 7.16 -2.74 12.64
C VAL A 6 7.86 -3.70 11.69
N ARG A 7 8.34 -3.21 10.54
CA ARG A 7 9.13 -3.99 9.58
C ARG A 7 10.42 -4.53 10.20
N LYS A 8 11.08 -3.76 11.06
CA LYS A 8 12.28 -4.21 11.78
C LYS A 8 11.97 -5.31 12.79
N LEU A 9 10.86 -5.23 13.52
CA LEU A 9 10.41 -6.33 14.39
C LEU A 9 10.16 -7.61 13.59
N LEU A 10 9.61 -7.49 12.38
CA LEU A 10 9.40 -8.63 11.50
C LEU A 10 10.67 -9.22 10.91
N GLN A 11 11.82 -8.55 11.03
CA GLN A 11 13.10 -9.19 10.70
C GLN A 11 13.49 -10.25 11.74
N ASP A 12 12.95 -10.17 12.96
CA ASP A 12 13.11 -11.19 13.99
C ASP A 12 12.33 -12.47 13.60
N GLU A 13 13.05 -13.58 13.53
CA GLU A 13 12.48 -14.88 13.18
C GLU A 13 11.44 -15.35 14.21
N SER A 14 11.64 -15.06 15.50
CA SER A 14 10.69 -15.43 16.55
C SER A 14 9.33 -14.75 16.38
N VAL A 15 9.34 -13.49 15.95
CA VAL A 15 8.15 -12.66 15.70
C VAL A 15 7.43 -13.14 14.45
N ARG A 16 8.15 -13.43 13.35
CA ARG A 16 7.52 -14.04 12.15
C ARG A 16 6.93 -15.40 12.48
N ASN A 17 7.66 -16.25 13.21
CA ASN A 17 7.19 -17.56 13.60
C ASN A 17 5.94 -17.49 14.50
N GLU A 18 5.75 -16.40 15.27
CA GLU A 18 4.51 -16.16 16.01
C GLU A 18 3.32 -15.95 15.07
N LEU A 19 3.45 -15.06 14.08
CA LEU A 19 2.41 -14.86 13.05
C LEU A 19 2.07 -16.18 12.34
N PHE A 20 3.07 -16.92 11.90
CA PHE A 20 2.82 -18.16 11.17
C PHE A 20 2.21 -19.26 12.05
N ARG A 21 2.53 -19.30 13.35
CA ARG A 21 1.82 -20.18 14.30
C ARG A 21 0.33 -19.83 14.39
N GLN A 22 -0.02 -18.55 14.40
CA GLN A 22 -1.42 -18.12 14.40
C GLN A 22 -2.12 -18.49 13.08
N LEU A 23 -1.46 -18.29 11.94
CA LEU A 23 -1.98 -18.65 10.63
C LEU A 23 -2.13 -20.18 10.45
N GLU A 24 -1.20 -20.98 10.96
CA GLU A 24 -1.27 -22.45 10.92
C GLU A 24 -2.36 -23.01 11.84
N ALA A 25 -2.75 -22.28 12.89
CA ALA A 25 -3.85 -22.67 13.77
C ALA A 25 -5.22 -22.50 13.12
N GLU A 26 -5.30 -21.80 11.98
CA GLU A 26 -6.52 -21.58 11.21
C GLU A 26 -6.46 -22.42 9.92
N PRO A 27 -6.93 -23.67 9.92
CA PRO A 27 -6.85 -24.53 8.73
C PRO A 27 -7.91 -24.18 7.68
N PHE A 28 -7.52 -24.22 6.41
CA PHE A 28 -8.47 -24.19 5.31
C PHE A 28 -9.30 -25.48 5.26
N ALA A 29 -10.62 -25.36 5.06
CA ALA A 29 -11.57 -26.47 5.13
C ALA A 29 -11.49 -27.41 3.90
N ALA A 30 -10.46 -28.25 3.88
CA ALA A 30 -10.14 -29.17 2.78
C ALA A 30 -11.27 -30.19 2.48
N ASP A 31 -11.85 -30.79 3.52
CA ASP A 31 -12.89 -31.81 3.36
C ASP A 31 -14.15 -31.26 2.70
N GLU A 32 -14.51 -30.02 3.03
CA GLU A 32 -15.67 -29.35 2.45
C GLU A 32 -15.42 -28.99 0.98
N VAL A 33 -14.21 -28.53 0.63
CA VAL A 33 -13.82 -28.32 -0.77
C VAL A 33 -13.90 -29.63 -1.56
N ARG A 34 -13.38 -30.73 -0.99
CA ARG A 34 -13.43 -32.04 -1.63
C ARG A 34 -14.87 -32.54 -1.81
N ARG A 35 -15.76 -32.24 -0.86
CA ARG A 35 -17.19 -32.58 -0.95
C ARG A 35 -17.90 -31.81 -2.07
N LEU A 36 -17.58 -30.53 -2.23
CA LEU A 36 -18.18 -29.66 -3.25
C LEU A 36 -17.62 -29.95 -4.65
N TYR A 37 -16.31 -30.15 -4.76
CA TYR A 37 -15.59 -30.32 -6.03
C TYR A 37 -14.50 -31.39 -5.93
N PRO A 38 -14.87 -32.68 -5.84
CA PRO A 38 -13.92 -33.77 -5.61
C PRO A 38 -12.85 -33.86 -6.69
N HIS A 39 -13.25 -33.73 -7.96
CA HIS A 39 -12.32 -33.85 -9.09
C HIS A 39 -11.38 -32.65 -9.25
N LEU A 40 -11.82 -31.42 -8.94
CA LEU A 40 -10.91 -30.27 -8.90
C LEU A 40 -9.94 -30.40 -7.74
N HIS A 41 -10.44 -30.76 -6.55
CA HIS A 41 -9.59 -30.99 -5.39
C HIS A 41 -8.50 -32.03 -5.67
N ASP A 42 -8.86 -33.18 -6.23
CA ASP A 42 -7.90 -34.24 -6.55
C ASP A 42 -6.87 -33.78 -7.58
N ARG A 43 -7.29 -32.99 -8.58
CA ARG A 43 -6.37 -32.37 -9.55
C ARG A 43 -5.40 -31.41 -8.86
N TRP A 44 -5.89 -30.50 -8.01
CA TRP A 44 -5.03 -29.56 -7.28
C TRP A 44 -4.05 -30.28 -6.38
N LEU A 45 -4.48 -31.38 -5.76
CA LEU A 45 -3.64 -32.24 -4.94
C LEU A 45 -2.51 -32.90 -5.73
N GLN A 46 -2.82 -33.44 -6.91
CA GLN A 46 -1.83 -34.06 -7.80
C GLN A 46 -0.79 -33.04 -8.29
N ILE A 47 -1.23 -31.88 -8.78
CA ILE A 47 -0.32 -30.83 -9.26
C ILE A 47 0.53 -30.30 -8.11
N GLY A 48 -0.07 -30.05 -6.94
CA GLY A 48 0.65 -29.58 -5.76
C GLY A 48 1.73 -30.57 -5.31
N ALA A 49 1.40 -31.87 -5.37
CA ALA A 49 2.37 -32.94 -5.13
C ALA A 49 3.52 -32.94 -6.13
N ALA A 50 3.25 -32.74 -7.42
CA ALA A 50 4.24 -32.76 -8.49
C ALA A 50 5.22 -31.58 -8.46
N ILE A 51 4.84 -30.44 -7.86
CA ILE A 51 5.70 -29.26 -7.74
C ILE A 51 6.07 -28.92 -6.28
N GLN A 52 5.77 -29.84 -5.35
CA GLN A 52 6.11 -29.73 -3.92
C GLN A 52 5.57 -28.44 -3.28
N VAL A 53 4.28 -28.16 -3.48
CA VAL A 53 3.53 -27.08 -2.83
C VAL A 53 2.20 -27.58 -2.25
N PRO A 54 1.60 -26.86 -1.29
CA PRO A 54 0.23 -27.14 -0.85
C PRO A 54 -0.75 -27.04 -2.02
N TRP A 55 -1.70 -27.97 -2.09
CA TRP A 55 -2.72 -28.00 -3.16
C TRP A 55 -3.55 -26.71 -3.21
N GLN A 56 -3.69 -26.03 -2.07
CA GLN A 56 -4.39 -24.75 -1.98
C GLN A 56 -3.70 -23.65 -2.79
N TYR A 57 -2.37 -23.68 -2.90
CA TYR A 57 -1.65 -22.72 -3.75
C TYR A 57 -1.97 -22.96 -5.22
N VAL A 58 -2.05 -24.24 -5.63
CA VAL A 58 -2.49 -24.61 -6.98
C VAL A 58 -3.93 -24.16 -7.22
N MET A 59 -4.84 -24.39 -6.27
CA MET A 59 -6.23 -23.93 -6.34
C MET A 59 -6.30 -22.42 -6.59
N ILE A 60 -5.63 -21.60 -5.76
CA ILE A 60 -5.65 -20.13 -5.94
C ILE A 60 -5.15 -19.72 -7.33
N MET A 61 -4.11 -20.38 -7.83
CA MET A 61 -3.49 -20.04 -9.11
C MET A 61 -4.31 -20.52 -10.32
N GLU A 62 -4.91 -21.71 -10.27
CA GLU A 62 -5.87 -22.17 -11.30
C GLU A 62 -7.11 -21.29 -11.35
N LEU A 63 -7.64 -20.89 -10.20
CA LEU A 63 -8.75 -19.95 -10.14
C LEU A 63 -8.34 -18.59 -10.73
N ALA A 64 -7.16 -18.06 -10.38
CA ALA A 64 -6.66 -16.82 -10.96
C ALA A 64 -6.47 -16.91 -12.49
N LEU A 65 -6.02 -18.06 -12.99
CA LEU A 65 -5.92 -18.32 -14.43
C LEU A 65 -7.30 -18.37 -15.09
N ALA A 66 -8.28 -19.05 -14.48
CA ALA A 66 -9.67 -19.08 -14.97
C ALA A 66 -10.24 -17.66 -15.10
N ALA A 67 -10.02 -16.84 -14.08
CA ALA A 67 -10.39 -15.43 -14.06
C ALA A 67 -9.67 -14.62 -15.16
N ALA A 68 -8.35 -14.79 -15.30
CA ALA A 68 -7.53 -14.11 -16.31
C ALA A 68 -8.02 -14.36 -17.74
N LEU A 69 -8.47 -15.58 -18.00
CA LEU A 69 -8.94 -16.00 -19.32
C LEU A 69 -10.42 -15.68 -19.56
N SER A 70 -11.13 -15.11 -18.58
CA SER A 70 -12.56 -14.80 -18.66
C SER A 70 -12.89 -13.29 -18.48
N PRO A 71 -12.19 -12.37 -19.18
CA PRO A 71 -12.41 -10.93 -18.99
C PRO A 71 -13.81 -10.47 -19.43
N THR A 72 -14.54 -11.28 -20.19
CA THR A 72 -15.92 -10.99 -20.63
C THR A 72 -16.98 -11.57 -19.71
N ALA A 73 -16.62 -12.42 -18.75
CA ALA A 73 -17.61 -12.99 -17.84
C ALA A 73 -18.17 -11.93 -16.89
N VAL A 74 -19.49 -11.97 -16.69
CA VAL A 74 -20.18 -11.20 -15.67
C VAL A 74 -21.31 -12.03 -15.08
N LEU A 75 -21.35 -12.10 -13.75
CA LEU A 75 -22.44 -12.70 -13.00
C LEU A 75 -23.45 -11.62 -12.62
N LEU A 76 -24.71 -11.85 -12.94
CA LEU A 76 -25.86 -11.03 -12.56
C LEU A 76 -26.64 -11.73 -11.45
N ALA A 77 -26.20 -11.58 -10.20
CA ALA A 77 -26.90 -12.14 -9.04
C ALA A 77 -28.24 -11.42 -8.77
N LEU A 78 -28.31 -10.13 -9.13
CA LEU A 78 -29.52 -9.32 -9.19
C LEU A 78 -29.49 -8.50 -10.49
N PRO A 79 -30.63 -7.99 -11.00
CA PRO A 79 -30.68 -7.24 -12.26
C PRO A 79 -29.72 -6.03 -12.33
N THR A 80 -29.41 -5.43 -11.18
CA THR A 80 -28.53 -4.26 -11.07
C THR A 80 -27.15 -4.58 -10.52
N LEU A 81 -26.90 -5.82 -10.06
CA LEU A 81 -25.67 -6.20 -9.39
C LEU A 81 -24.78 -7.03 -10.31
N ARG A 82 -23.72 -6.38 -10.82
CA ARG A 82 -22.76 -6.99 -11.72
C ARG A 82 -21.52 -7.42 -10.98
N ILE A 83 -21.18 -8.70 -11.08
CA ILE A 83 -20.02 -9.30 -10.45
C ILE A 83 -19.07 -9.82 -11.53
N TYR A 84 -17.89 -9.23 -11.62
CA TYR A 84 -16.83 -9.63 -12.53
C TYR A 84 -15.81 -10.54 -11.82
N PRO A 85 -15.13 -11.45 -12.54
CA PRO A 85 -14.09 -12.31 -11.99
C PRO A 85 -12.75 -11.56 -11.84
N VAL A 86 -12.75 -10.33 -11.32
CA VAL A 86 -11.51 -9.60 -11.00
C VAL A 86 -11.06 -10.02 -9.60
N VAL A 87 -9.81 -10.46 -9.49
CA VAL A 87 -9.22 -10.95 -8.25
C VAL A 87 -7.82 -10.39 -8.04
N TRP A 88 -7.50 -10.05 -6.78
CA TRP A 88 -6.18 -9.66 -6.31
C TRP A 88 -5.76 -10.62 -5.19
N TRP A 89 -5.24 -11.79 -5.57
CA TRP A 89 -5.00 -12.89 -4.64
C TRP A 89 -3.52 -13.16 -4.43
N PHE A 90 -3.09 -13.20 -3.19
CA PHE A 90 -1.68 -13.40 -2.88
C PHE A 90 -1.48 -14.49 -1.84
N LEU A 91 -0.56 -15.39 -2.18
CA LEU A 91 -0.04 -16.42 -1.32
C LEU A 91 0.89 -15.78 -0.29
N PHE A 92 0.52 -15.86 0.97
CA PHE A 92 1.31 -15.39 2.09
C PHE A 92 2.29 -16.50 2.51
N HIS A 93 3.57 -16.19 2.63
CA HIS A 93 4.58 -17.21 2.93
C HIS A 93 5.70 -16.72 3.87
N PRO A 94 6.28 -17.63 4.68
CA PRO A 94 7.33 -17.30 5.67
C PRO A 94 8.72 -17.09 5.11
N GLY A 95 8.94 -17.36 3.83
CA GLY A 95 10.29 -17.48 3.25
C GLY A 95 10.38 -18.75 2.41
N ALA A 96 11.54 -19.45 2.49
CA ALA A 96 11.93 -20.63 1.70
C ALA A 96 10.79 -21.63 1.42
N THR A 97 10.02 -21.33 0.38
CA THR A 97 8.85 -22.07 -0.06
C THR A 97 8.87 -22.06 -1.58
N ASN A 98 8.27 -23.08 -2.20
CA ASN A 98 8.18 -23.17 -3.66
C ASN A 98 7.06 -22.28 -4.22
N THR A 99 6.74 -21.15 -3.58
CA THR A 99 5.72 -20.19 -4.05
C THR A 99 6.10 -19.60 -5.40
N SER A 100 7.39 -19.31 -5.61
CA SER A 100 7.91 -18.88 -6.90
C SER A 100 7.74 -19.95 -7.99
N VAL A 101 7.81 -21.24 -7.64
CA VAL A 101 7.62 -22.35 -8.60
C VAL A 101 6.19 -22.41 -9.10
N VAL A 102 5.20 -22.36 -8.20
CA VAL A 102 3.79 -22.37 -8.61
C VAL A 102 3.43 -21.09 -9.36
N VAL A 103 3.90 -19.91 -8.91
CA VAL A 103 3.66 -18.66 -9.63
C VAL A 103 4.25 -18.69 -11.03
N ARG A 104 5.48 -19.17 -11.17
CA ARG A 104 6.14 -19.33 -12.47
C ARG A 104 5.41 -20.32 -13.37
N LEU A 105 5.00 -21.48 -12.85
CA LEU A 105 4.26 -22.48 -13.62
C LEU A 105 3.01 -21.86 -14.27
N TYR A 106 2.23 -21.08 -13.52
CA TYR A 106 1.01 -20.47 -14.06
C TYR A 106 1.28 -19.26 -14.96
N ALA A 107 2.39 -18.55 -14.78
CA ALA A 107 2.86 -17.57 -15.74
C ALA A 107 3.24 -18.24 -17.08
N ASP A 108 4.01 -19.33 -17.02
CA ASP A 108 4.39 -20.10 -18.22
C ASP A 108 3.15 -20.68 -18.93
N VAL A 109 2.14 -21.15 -18.18
CA VAL A 109 0.84 -21.58 -18.74
C VAL A 109 0.12 -20.43 -19.44
N LEU A 110 0.11 -19.23 -18.84
CA LEU A 110 -0.51 -18.05 -19.46
C LEU A 110 0.20 -17.68 -20.77
N ASP A 111 1.53 -17.74 -20.80
CA ASP A 111 2.34 -17.47 -22.00
C ASP A 111 2.04 -18.48 -23.12
N LEU A 112 1.90 -19.78 -22.79
CA LEU A 112 1.48 -20.80 -23.75
C LEU A 112 0.10 -20.53 -24.34
N LEU A 113 -0.85 -20.06 -23.51
CA LEU A 113 -2.20 -19.71 -23.95
C LEU A 113 -2.21 -18.43 -24.79
N GLU A 114 -1.41 -17.43 -24.42
CA GLU A 114 -1.24 -16.21 -25.21
C GLU A 114 -0.65 -16.50 -26.59
N MET A 115 0.37 -17.36 -26.65
CA MET A 115 0.93 -17.83 -27.92
C MET A 115 -0.12 -18.55 -28.79
N ASP A 116 -0.94 -19.41 -28.18
CA ASP A 116 -2.04 -20.11 -28.89
C ASP A 116 -3.08 -19.14 -29.48
N VAL A 117 -3.44 -18.10 -28.72
CA VAL A 117 -4.33 -17.02 -29.19
C VAL A 117 -3.70 -16.27 -30.34
N ASN A 118 -2.44 -15.85 -30.21
CA ASN A 118 -1.76 -15.08 -31.25
C ASN A 118 -1.54 -15.89 -32.52
N ASN A 119 -1.27 -17.20 -32.42
CA ASN A 119 -1.23 -18.10 -33.57
C ASN A 119 -2.58 -18.12 -34.29
N THR A 120 -3.66 -18.38 -33.55
CA THR A 120 -5.01 -18.44 -34.10
C THR A 120 -5.42 -17.11 -34.75
N ARG A 121 -5.11 -15.97 -34.11
CA ARG A 121 -5.39 -14.64 -34.65
C ARG A 121 -4.61 -14.38 -35.94
N ARG A 122 -3.35 -14.80 -36.04
CA ARG A 122 -2.55 -14.67 -37.26
C ARG A 122 -3.17 -15.46 -38.42
N ASP A 123 -3.62 -16.69 -38.14
CA ASP A 123 -4.30 -17.51 -39.13
C ASP A 123 -5.61 -16.84 -39.60
N MET A 124 -6.44 -16.38 -38.67
CA MET A 124 -7.68 -15.65 -38.98
C MET A 124 -7.43 -14.34 -39.72
N ALA A 125 -6.38 -13.60 -39.36
CA ALA A 125 -6.00 -12.36 -40.03
C ALA A 125 -5.59 -12.62 -41.48
N LYS A 126 -4.89 -13.73 -41.74
CA LYS A 126 -4.49 -14.15 -43.07
C LYS A 126 -5.68 -14.58 -43.91
N SER A 127 -6.56 -15.42 -43.37
CA SER A 127 -7.81 -15.81 -44.05
C SER A 127 -8.69 -14.60 -44.36
N TRP A 128 -8.81 -13.64 -43.43
CA TRP A 128 -9.57 -12.42 -43.66
C TRP A 128 -9.00 -11.57 -44.80
N GLN A 129 -7.67 -11.48 -44.91
CA GLN A 129 -6.99 -10.76 -46.01
C GLN A 129 -7.22 -11.45 -47.36
N GLU A 130 -7.16 -12.78 -47.38
CA GLU A 130 -7.43 -13.59 -48.58
C GLU A 130 -8.89 -13.44 -49.04
N GLU A 131 -9.85 -13.39 -48.11
CA GLU A 131 -11.28 -13.18 -48.39
C GLU A 131 -11.65 -11.72 -48.75
N ASN A 132 -10.82 -10.75 -48.36
CA ASN A 132 -11.09 -9.32 -48.53
C ASN A 132 -9.93 -8.57 -49.23
N PRO A 133 -9.51 -8.97 -50.44
CA PRO A 133 -8.40 -8.32 -51.14
C PRO A 133 -8.75 -6.86 -51.47
N GLY A 134 -7.87 -5.93 -51.09
CA GLY A 134 -8.00 -4.50 -51.43
C GLY A 134 -9.04 -3.71 -50.63
N ARG A 135 -9.54 -4.24 -49.50
CA ARG A 135 -10.49 -3.54 -48.63
C ARG A 135 -9.75 -2.59 -47.67
N ASP A 136 -10.10 -1.29 -47.70
CA ASP A 136 -9.52 -0.25 -46.80
C ASP A 136 -9.94 -0.36 -45.32
N GLY A 137 -10.69 -1.40 -44.95
CA GLY A 137 -11.14 -1.64 -43.59
C GLY A 137 -10.02 -2.16 -42.68
N ARG A 138 -10.01 -1.75 -41.41
CA ARG A 138 -9.08 -2.27 -40.41
C ARG A 138 -9.38 -3.74 -40.14
N ASN A 139 -8.40 -4.63 -40.38
CA ASN A 139 -8.53 -6.06 -40.08
C ASN A 139 -8.83 -6.27 -38.57
N PRO A 140 -9.98 -6.85 -38.20
CA PRO A 140 -10.37 -7.03 -36.79
C PRO A 140 -9.48 -8.05 -36.04
N PHE A 141 -8.81 -8.93 -36.79
CA PHE A 141 -7.88 -9.92 -36.26
C PHE A 141 -6.42 -9.41 -36.26
N GLY A 142 -6.19 -8.21 -36.80
CA GLY A 142 -4.89 -7.56 -36.77
C GLY A 142 -4.42 -7.23 -35.35
N GLY A 143 -3.11 -7.30 -35.14
CA GLY A 143 -2.46 -7.04 -33.86
C GLY A 143 -2.42 -8.27 -32.93
N GLU A 144 -1.39 -8.28 -32.09
CA GLU A 144 -1.18 -9.33 -31.10
C GLU A 144 -1.90 -8.99 -29.78
N VAL A 145 -2.42 -10.03 -29.15
CA VAL A 145 -2.92 -9.99 -27.78
C VAL A 145 -1.73 -10.05 -26.84
N SER A 146 -1.73 -9.17 -25.86
CA SER A 146 -0.82 -9.19 -24.72
C SER A 146 -1.67 -9.17 -23.46
N MET A 147 -1.80 -10.34 -22.84
CA MET A 147 -2.52 -10.56 -21.59
C MET A 147 -1.60 -10.30 -20.41
N THR A 148 -0.34 -10.71 -20.51
CA THR A 148 0.64 -10.63 -19.41
C THR A 148 1.09 -9.19 -19.16
N SER A 149 1.03 -8.77 -17.90
CA SER A 149 1.53 -7.46 -17.48
C SER A 149 3.05 -7.41 -17.58
N GLY A 150 3.59 -6.41 -18.27
CA GLY A 150 5.03 -6.32 -18.56
C GLY A 150 5.57 -4.91 -18.76
N SER A 151 4.71 -3.90 -18.70
CA SER A 151 5.06 -2.50 -19.03
C SER A 151 5.79 -1.75 -17.90
N GLY A 152 5.88 -2.35 -16.71
CA GLY A 152 6.58 -1.78 -15.56
C GLY A 152 5.80 -0.73 -14.76
N SER A 153 4.59 -0.34 -15.17
CA SER A 153 3.75 0.65 -14.49
C SER A 153 2.27 0.49 -14.86
N LEU A 154 1.35 0.95 -13.99
CA LEU A 154 -0.09 0.95 -14.34
C LEU A 154 -0.41 1.80 -15.56
N GLU A 155 0.32 2.89 -15.81
CA GLU A 155 0.15 3.67 -17.05
C GLU A 155 0.35 2.80 -18.29
N GLY A 156 1.46 2.06 -18.35
CA GLY A 156 1.76 1.19 -19.48
C GLY A 156 0.75 0.05 -19.60
N GLU A 157 0.32 -0.53 -18.49
CA GLU A 157 -0.74 -1.55 -18.48
C GLU A 157 -2.05 -0.98 -19.02
N GLY A 158 -2.43 0.24 -18.64
CA GLY A 158 -3.62 0.92 -19.16
C GLY A 158 -3.56 1.15 -20.68
N LYS A 159 -2.37 1.40 -21.25
CA LYS A 159 -2.19 1.47 -22.71
C LYS A 159 -2.42 0.13 -23.38
N LEU A 160 -1.89 -0.96 -22.80
CA LEU A 160 -2.12 -2.31 -23.31
C LEU A 160 -3.62 -2.67 -23.22
N MET A 161 -4.27 -2.40 -22.08
CA MET A 161 -5.71 -2.61 -21.91
C MET A 161 -6.55 -1.83 -22.92
N ALA A 162 -6.10 -0.64 -23.33
CA ALA A 162 -6.82 0.20 -24.29
C ALA A 162 -6.81 -0.38 -25.72
N MET A 163 -5.94 -1.35 -26.02
CA MET A 163 -5.96 -2.04 -27.30
C MET A 163 -7.17 -2.98 -27.39
N SER A 164 -7.93 -2.91 -28.48
CA SER A 164 -9.21 -3.61 -28.63
C SER A 164 -9.08 -5.14 -28.50
N GLN A 165 -7.99 -5.72 -29.00
CA GLN A 165 -7.74 -7.16 -28.94
C GLN A 165 -7.46 -7.66 -27.52
N ASN A 166 -7.06 -6.78 -26.61
CA ASN A 166 -6.81 -7.16 -25.21
C ASN A 166 -8.09 -7.16 -24.37
N LEU A 167 -9.24 -6.73 -24.91
CA LEU A 167 -10.52 -6.72 -24.19
C LEU A 167 -10.44 -6.02 -22.83
N GLY A 168 -9.67 -4.93 -22.73
CA GLY A 168 -9.49 -4.20 -21.48
C GLY A 168 -8.61 -4.93 -20.44
N ARG A 169 -8.00 -6.07 -20.79
CA ARG A 169 -7.29 -6.94 -19.86
C ARG A 169 -5.81 -6.62 -19.72
N SER A 170 -5.31 -6.72 -18.48
CA SER A 170 -3.92 -7.03 -18.18
C SER A 170 -3.86 -7.88 -16.90
N VAL A 171 -2.97 -8.89 -16.91
CA VAL A 171 -2.91 -9.98 -15.94
C VAL A 171 -1.49 -10.10 -15.40
N SER A 172 -1.35 -10.08 -14.09
CA SER A 172 -0.05 -10.18 -13.43
C SER A 172 0.04 -11.43 -12.56
N PHE A 173 0.88 -12.40 -12.95
CA PHE A 173 1.35 -13.47 -12.06
C PHE A 173 2.68 -13.07 -11.44
N MET A 174 2.66 -12.61 -10.18
CA MET A 174 3.76 -11.88 -9.56
C MET A 174 4.48 -12.73 -8.51
N THR A 175 5.76 -12.97 -8.70
CA THR A 175 6.60 -13.56 -7.64
C THR A 175 6.79 -12.59 -6.46
N GLU A 176 6.66 -11.29 -6.72
CA GLU A 176 6.75 -10.22 -5.72
C GLU A 176 5.54 -9.29 -5.84
N GLY A 177 4.49 -9.57 -5.08
CA GLY A 177 3.25 -8.78 -5.10
C GLY A 177 3.42 -7.34 -4.62
N LYS A 178 4.51 -6.99 -3.93
CA LYS A 178 4.82 -5.60 -3.53
C LYS A 178 4.77 -4.63 -4.72
N ARG A 179 5.13 -5.11 -5.91
CA ARG A 179 5.10 -4.30 -7.14
C ARG A 179 3.68 -3.80 -7.45
N LEU A 180 2.65 -4.64 -7.26
CA LEU A 180 1.25 -4.22 -7.40
C LEU A 180 0.92 -3.08 -6.44
N LEU A 181 1.25 -3.25 -5.16
CA LEU A 181 0.93 -2.26 -4.13
C LEU A 181 1.58 -0.91 -4.45
N LYS A 182 2.85 -0.92 -4.86
CA LYS A 182 3.57 0.28 -5.30
C LYS A 182 2.93 0.91 -6.54
N TRP A 183 2.51 0.10 -7.51
CA TRP A 183 1.82 0.59 -8.69
C TRP A 183 0.50 1.29 -8.34
N LEU A 184 -0.35 0.66 -7.51
CA LEU A 184 -1.61 1.23 -7.06
C LEU A 184 -1.40 2.52 -6.26
N GLN A 185 -0.40 2.57 -5.37
CA GLN A 185 -0.06 3.78 -4.61
C GLN A 185 0.39 4.92 -5.53
N ASN A 186 1.27 4.63 -6.49
CA ASN A 186 1.74 5.63 -7.44
C ASN A 186 0.59 6.17 -8.30
N GLU A 187 -0.27 5.28 -8.82
CA GLU A 187 -1.44 5.71 -9.60
C GLU A 187 -2.46 6.45 -8.74
N GLY A 188 -2.65 6.03 -7.49
CA GLY A 188 -3.56 6.67 -6.53
C GLY A 188 -3.21 8.12 -6.23
N SER A 189 -1.95 8.52 -6.39
CA SER A 189 -1.53 9.93 -6.29
C SER A 189 -2.05 10.82 -7.43
N VAL A 190 -2.46 10.20 -8.54
CA VAL A 190 -3.01 10.87 -9.73
C VAL A 190 -4.52 10.65 -9.82
N ASN A 191 -4.97 9.45 -9.48
CA ASN A 191 -6.35 9.00 -9.57
C ASN A 191 -6.75 8.24 -8.30
N GLU A 192 -7.36 8.94 -7.35
CA GLU A 192 -7.80 8.35 -6.07
C GLU A 192 -8.86 7.24 -6.24
N SER A 193 -9.61 7.21 -7.37
CA SER A 193 -10.60 6.17 -7.66
C SER A 193 -10.03 4.93 -8.36
N ILE A 194 -8.72 4.87 -8.65
CA ILE A 194 -8.11 3.79 -9.44
C ILE A 194 -8.46 2.38 -8.94
N VAL A 195 -8.43 2.16 -7.62
CA VAL A 195 -8.72 0.85 -7.04
C VAL A 195 -10.16 0.43 -7.31
N VAL A 196 -11.10 1.36 -7.25
CA VAL A 196 -12.52 1.10 -7.55
C VAL A 196 -12.70 0.88 -9.05
N GLU A 197 -12.05 1.69 -9.88
CA GLU A 197 -12.12 1.58 -11.34
C GLU A 197 -11.64 0.22 -11.83
N LEU A 198 -10.50 -0.25 -11.34
CA LEU A 198 -9.94 -1.54 -11.71
C LEU A 198 -10.73 -2.73 -11.13
N TRP A 199 -11.23 -2.60 -9.89
CA TRP A 199 -11.93 -3.69 -9.21
C TRP A 199 -13.38 -3.87 -9.66
N GLU A 200 -14.12 -2.78 -9.82
CA GLU A 200 -15.52 -2.78 -10.28
C GLU A 200 -15.64 -2.59 -11.79
N ARG A 201 -14.51 -2.58 -12.51
CA ARG A 201 -14.42 -2.41 -13.97
C ARG A 201 -15.16 -1.17 -14.47
N MET A 202 -15.03 -0.07 -13.73
CA MET A 202 -15.53 1.23 -14.17
C MET A 202 -14.60 1.85 -15.20
N LYS A 203 -15.07 2.88 -15.90
CA LYS A 203 -14.27 3.57 -16.90
C LYS A 203 -12.99 4.13 -16.26
N TRP A 204 -11.83 3.68 -16.74
CA TRP A 204 -10.54 4.26 -16.41
C TRP A 204 -10.11 5.19 -17.53
N LYS A 205 -9.98 6.48 -17.22
CA LYS A 205 -9.53 7.51 -18.17
C LYS A 205 -8.28 8.17 -17.62
N ARG A 206 -7.19 8.13 -18.39
CA ARG A 206 -5.98 8.88 -18.09
C ARG A 206 -5.80 9.95 -19.14
N ALA A 207 -5.88 11.21 -18.73
CA ALA A 207 -5.59 12.36 -19.59
C ALA A 207 -4.24 12.94 -19.20
N THR A 208 -3.34 13.05 -20.18
CA THR A 208 -1.97 13.55 -19.99
C THR A 208 -1.67 14.61 -21.04
N VAL A 209 -0.77 15.53 -20.73
CA VAL A 209 -0.29 16.55 -21.69
C VAL A 209 0.34 15.89 -22.93
N HIS A 210 0.99 14.74 -22.74
CA HIS A 210 1.52 13.94 -23.83
C HIS A 210 0.42 13.02 -24.39
N ALA A 211 0.01 13.24 -25.64
CA ALA A 211 -1.10 12.52 -26.27
C ALA A 211 -0.88 11.01 -26.37
N ASP A 212 0.38 10.57 -26.51
CA ASP A 212 0.81 9.17 -26.52
C ASP A 212 0.63 8.47 -25.16
N ARG A 213 0.41 9.23 -24.08
CA ARG A 213 0.17 8.74 -22.72
C ARG A 213 -1.29 8.78 -22.29
N THR A 214 -2.16 9.33 -23.13
CA THR A 214 -3.60 9.42 -22.88
C THR A 214 -4.28 8.13 -23.35
N PHE A 215 -5.17 7.59 -22.52
CA PHE A 215 -5.98 6.43 -22.88
C PHE A 215 -7.33 6.44 -22.18
N THR A 216 -8.26 5.62 -22.67
CA THR A 216 -9.54 5.36 -22.03
C THR A 216 -9.88 3.88 -22.15
N VAL A 217 -10.19 3.24 -21.03
CA VAL A 217 -10.62 1.84 -20.96
C VAL A 217 -12.01 1.81 -20.33
N MET A 218 -13.01 1.33 -21.07
CA MET A 218 -14.42 1.37 -20.61
C MET A 218 -14.75 0.31 -19.56
N CYS A 219 -14.10 -0.86 -19.64
CA CYS A 219 -14.28 -1.98 -18.73
C CYS A 219 -12.91 -2.63 -18.41
N PRO A 220 -12.01 -1.90 -17.72
CA PRO A 220 -10.68 -2.40 -17.41
C PRO A 220 -10.80 -3.71 -16.64
N PHE A 221 -9.94 -4.66 -16.94
CA PHE A 221 -9.86 -5.95 -16.31
C PHE A 221 -8.41 -6.13 -15.86
N PHE A 222 -8.13 -5.77 -14.61
CA PHE A 222 -6.80 -5.88 -14.06
C PHE A 222 -6.76 -6.95 -12.98
N LEU A 223 -6.17 -8.08 -13.34
CA LEU A 223 -5.99 -9.22 -12.44
C LEU A 223 -4.57 -9.24 -11.91
N ALA A 224 -4.42 -9.53 -10.62
CA ALA A 224 -3.13 -9.78 -10.03
C ALA A 224 -3.21 -11.00 -9.12
N ALA A 225 -2.35 -11.98 -9.34
CA ALA A 225 -2.18 -13.12 -8.45
C ALA A 225 -0.70 -13.39 -8.22
N GLY A 226 -0.32 -13.92 -7.08
CA GLY A 226 1.10 -14.11 -6.83
C GLY A 226 1.47 -14.49 -5.41
N ALA A 227 2.72 -14.20 -5.06
CA ALA A 227 3.24 -14.36 -3.71
C ALA A 227 3.53 -12.99 -3.07
N LEU A 228 3.28 -12.88 -1.78
CA LEU A 228 3.65 -11.72 -0.97
C LEU A 228 4.47 -12.18 0.23
N HIS A 229 5.57 -11.48 0.48
CA HIS A 229 6.24 -11.55 1.76
C HIS A 229 5.39 -10.85 2.82
N VAL A 230 5.56 -11.25 4.08
CA VAL A 230 4.84 -10.67 5.22
C VAL A 230 5.02 -9.16 5.31
N GLU A 231 6.20 -8.70 4.93
CA GLU A 231 6.60 -7.30 4.99
C GLU A 231 5.98 -6.43 3.90
N ASP A 232 5.50 -7.04 2.81
CA ASP A 232 5.03 -6.34 1.62
C ASP A 232 3.71 -5.59 1.84
N PRO A 233 2.68 -6.17 2.46
CA PRO A 233 1.43 -5.45 2.70
C PRO A 233 1.45 -4.62 3.99
N LEU A 234 2.54 -4.61 4.78
CA LEU A 234 2.58 -3.92 6.09
C LEU A 234 2.07 -2.49 6.05
N ASP A 235 2.45 -1.74 5.02
CA ASP A 235 2.08 -0.35 4.85
C ASP A 235 0.56 -0.18 4.86
N LEU A 236 -0.20 -1.16 4.35
CA LEU A 236 -1.66 -1.14 4.34
C LEU A 236 -2.28 -1.29 5.75
N TYR A 237 -1.57 -1.91 6.68
CA TYR A 237 -2.06 -2.23 8.04
C TYR A 237 -1.50 -1.27 9.09
N VAL A 238 -0.30 -0.74 8.88
CA VAL A 238 0.35 0.23 9.79
C VAL A 238 -0.07 1.67 9.47
N LEU A 239 -0.22 2.01 8.19
CA LEU A 239 -0.67 3.33 7.76
C LEU A 239 -2.18 3.35 7.50
N ASN A 240 -2.67 4.51 7.08
CA ASN A 240 -3.99 4.60 6.47
C ASN A 240 -3.99 3.85 5.13
N ASP A 241 -5.12 3.22 4.81
CA ASP A 241 -5.39 2.59 3.52
C ASP A 241 -6.29 3.52 2.68
N PRO A 242 -5.77 4.65 2.15
CA PRO A 242 -6.58 5.69 1.52
C PRO A 242 -7.30 5.21 0.28
N LEU A 243 -6.73 4.24 -0.44
CA LEU A 243 -7.33 3.66 -1.65
C LEU A 243 -8.27 2.48 -1.33
N GLY A 244 -8.36 2.06 -0.07
CA GLY A 244 -9.23 0.96 0.37
C GLY A 244 -8.85 -0.40 -0.24
N VAL A 245 -7.55 -0.67 -0.38
CA VAL A 245 -6.98 -1.90 -0.96
C VAL A 245 -7.24 -3.12 -0.07
N ARG A 246 -7.19 -2.98 1.26
CA ARG A 246 -7.28 -4.13 2.20
C ARG A 246 -8.51 -4.99 1.96
N GLY A 247 -9.68 -4.38 1.82
CA GLY A 247 -10.92 -5.13 1.60
C GLY A 247 -11.09 -5.72 0.18
N ARG A 248 -10.07 -5.66 -0.68
CA ARG A 248 -10.04 -6.22 -2.04
C ARG A 248 -8.87 -7.18 -2.24
N LEU A 249 -7.77 -6.97 -1.53
CA LEU A 249 -6.65 -7.89 -1.46
C LEU A 249 -7.06 -9.17 -0.73
N GLY A 250 -6.98 -10.32 -1.40
CA GLY A 250 -7.18 -11.62 -0.78
C GLY A 250 -5.85 -12.21 -0.36
N LEU A 251 -5.59 -12.25 0.94
CA LEU A 251 -4.42 -12.95 1.49
C LEU A 251 -4.79 -14.40 1.75
N PHE A 252 -3.95 -15.32 1.29
CA PHE A 252 -4.16 -16.75 1.48
C PHE A 252 -2.90 -17.40 2.05
N TYR A 253 -3.05 -18.10 3.16
CA TYR A 253 -1.99 -18.90 3.76
C TYR A 253 -2.33 -20.39 3.71
N ALA A 254 -1.31 -21.22 3.49
CA ALA A 254 -1.35 -22.65 3.74
C ALA A 254 0.03 -23.10 4.21
N ARG A 255 0.07 -24.07 5.12
CA ARG A 255 1.33 -24.65 5.63
C ARG A 255 2.11 -25.29 4.47
N PRO A 256 3.40 -24.96 4.28
CA PRO A 256 4.25 -25.59 3.27
C PRO A 256 4.31 -27.11 3.40
N THR A 257 4.42 -27.80 2.26
CA THR A 257 4.53 -29.26 2.21
C THR A 257 5.96 -29.69 1.85
N PHE A 258 6.46 -30.73 2.49
CA PHE A 258 7.78 -31.29 2.23
C PHE A 258 7.65 -32.73 1.76
N LYS A 259 7.81 -32.96 0.45
CA LYS A 259 7.81 -34.30 -0.16
C LYS A 259 9.22 -34.72 -0.57
N ARG A 260 9.53 -36.02 -0.49
CA ARG A 260 10.80 -36.58 -0.99
C ARG A 260 10.77 -36.70 -2.51
N ALA A 261 11.96 -36.74 -3.14
CA ALA A 261 12.10 -36.78 -4.60
C ALA A 261 11.26 -37.90 -5.26
N ALA A 262 11.30 -39.12 -4.72
CA ALA A 262 10.53 -40.25 -5.26
C ALA A 262 9.01 -40.01 -5.26
N GLU A 263 8.47 -39.34 -4.23
CA GLU A 263 7.05 -39.00 -4.16
C GLU A 263 6.68 -37.92 -5.19
N VAL A 264 7.59 -36.96 -5.42
CA VAL A 264 7.41 -35.90 -6.41
C VAL A 264 7.45 -36.49 -7.82
N GLU A 265 8.40 -37.38 -8.10
CA GLU A 265 8.50 -38.10 -9.38
C GLU A 265 7.26 -38.94 -9.65
N GLN A 266 6.77 -39.69 -8.65
CA GLN A 266 5.55 -40.47 -8.78
C GLN A 266 4.33 -39.59 -9.06
N ALA A 267 4.21 -38.46 -8.35
CA ALA A 267 3.12 -37.52 -8.56
C ALA A 267 3.18 -36.87 -9.97
N ALA A 268 4.37 -36.43 -10.41
CA ALA A 268 4.55 -35.86 -11.74
C ALA A 268 4.19 -36.87 -12.84
N ALA A 269 4.65 -38.12 -12.70
CA ALA A 269 4.37 -39.20 -13.64
C ALA A 269 2.87 -39.54 -13.75
N SER A 270 2.08 -39.27 -12.71
CA SER A 270 0.61 -39.44 -12.75
C SER A 270 -0.12 -38.41 -13.62
N ILE A 271 0.53 -37.28 -13.90
CA ILE A 271 -0.02 -36.19 -14.72
C ILE A 271 0.52 -36.27 -16.15
N THR A 272 1.84 -36.46 -16.29
CA THR A 272 2.52 -36.48 -17.58
C THR A 272 3.82 -37.26 -17.50
N THR A 273 4.16 -37.97 -18.58
CA THR A 273 5.47 -38.60 -18.74
C THR A 273 6.47 -37.70 -19.46
N ALA A 274 6.03 -36.54 -19.97
CA ALA A 274 6.88 -35.61 -20.70
C ALA A 274 7.64 -34.68 -19.75
N ARG A 275 8.90 -34.38 -20.09
CA ARG A 275 9.79 -33.52 -19.28
C ARG A 275 9.30 -32.07 -19.14
N PHE A 276 8.54 -31.57 -20.12
CA PHE A 276 7.91 -30.24 -20.19
C PHE A 276 6.40 -30.37 -20.39
N GLY A 277 5.79 -31.28 -19.62
CA GLY A 277 4.41 -31.72 -19.85
C GLY A 277 3.36 -31.09 -18.94
N LEU A 278 3.75 -30.50 -17.81
CA LEU A 278 2.81 -30.07 -16.77
C LEU A 278 2.09 -28.79 -17.18
N GLU A 279 2.85 -27.79 -17.59
CA GLU A 279 2.38 -26.54 -18.18
C GLU A 279 1.49 -26.79 -19.41
N THR A 280 1.88 -27.74 -20.27
CA THR A 280 1.10 -28.10 -21.46
C THR A 280 -0.22 -28.78 -21.09
N ASN A 281 -0.21 -29.67 -20.08
CA ASN A 281 -1.43 -30.31 -19.58
C ASN A 281 -2.41 -29.27 -19.02
N ILE A 282 -1.92 -28.33 -18.19
CA ILE A 282 -2.74 -27.27 -17.60
C ILE A 282 -3.26 -26.35 -18.71
N ALA A 283 -2.40 -25.87 -19.61
CA ALA A 283 -2.82 -25.04 -20.74
C ALA A 283 -3.91 -25.74 -21.57
N GLY A 284 -3.79 -27.04 -21.84
CA GLY A 284 -4.80 -27.83 -22.56
C GLY A 284 -6.20 -27.75 -21.94
N VAL A 285 -6.31 -27.81 -20.62
CA VAL A 285 -7.58 -27.66 -19.88
C VAL A 285 -8.11 -26.22 -20.04
N PHE A 286 -7.25 -25.23 -19.84
CA PHE A 286 -7.65 -23.83 -19.79
C PHE A 286 -7.85 -23.16 -21.16
N LYS A 287 -7.45 -23.81 -22.26
CA LYS A 287 -7.79 -23.38 -23.64
C LYS A 287 -9.30 -23.22 -23.83
N ALA A 288 -10.09 -24.10 -23.20
CA ALA A 288 -11.55 -24.00 -23.25
C ALA A 288 -12.04 -22.68 -22.63
N VAL A 289 -11.44 -22.23 -21.52
CA VAL A 289 -11.78 -20.95 -20.84
C VAL A 289 -11.73 -19.78 -21.81
N MET A 290 -10.60 -19.66 -22.49
CA MET A 290 -10.32 -18.61 -23.46
C MET A 290 -11.26 -18.68 -24.67
N LYS A 291 -11.46 -19.86 -25.26
CA LYS A 291 -12.35 -20.01 -26.41
C LYS A 291 -13.80 -19.60 -26.11
N ALA A 292 -14.27 -19.79 -24.89
CA ALA A 292 -15.65 -19.44 -24.55
C ALA A 292 -15.85 -18.00 -24.09
N HIS A 293 -14.78 -17.29 -23.72
CA HIS A 293 -14.85 -15.91 -23.24
C HIS A 293 -14.22 -14.89 -24.20
N ASP A 294 -13.57 -15.33 -25.26
CA ASP A 294 -13.15 -14.45 -26.34
C ASP A 294 -14.24 -14.43 -27.43
N PRO A 295 -14.85 -13.27 -27.73
CA PRO A 295 -15.85 -13.14 -28.80
C PRO A 295 -15.34 -13.55 -30.18
N VAL A 296 -14.03 -13.48 -30.41
CA VAL A 296 -13.39 -13.89 -31.67
C VAL A 296 -13.32 -15.42 -31.78
N HIS A 297 -13.15 -16.12 -30.66
CA HIS A 297 -12.96 -17.57 -30.62
C HIS A 297 -14.22 -18.35 -30.22
N SER A 298 -15.20 -17.69 -29.63
CA SER A 298 -16.47 -18.31 -29.29
C SER A 298 -17.26 -18.60 -30.55
N ALA A 299 -17.72 -19.84 -30.75
CA ALA A 299 -18.42 -20.21 -31.98
C ALA A 299 -19.84 -19.61 -32.11
N SER A 300 -20.30 -18.78 -31.18
CA SER A 300 -21.56 -18.05 -31.37
C SER A 300 -21.56 -16.69 -30.65
N PRO A 301 -21.64 -15.58 -31.41
CA PRO A 301 -21.82 -14.22 -30.87
C PRO A 301 -23.07 -14.04 -30.03
N ALA A 302 -24.08 -14.91 -30.18
CA ALA A 302 -25.34 -14.84 -29.43
C ALA A 302 -25.17 -15.06 -27.91
N HIS A 303 -24.03 -15.60 -27.47
CA HIS A 303 -23.72 -15.77 -26.04
C HIS A 303 -23.19 -14.49 -25.38
N PHE A 304 -22.98 -13.41 -26.15
CA PHE A 304 -22.48 -12.14 -25.64
C PHE A 304 -23.53 -11.05 -25.76
N GLU A 305 -23.75 -10.35 -24.66
CA GLU A 305 -24.53 -9.11 -24.63
C GLU A 305 -23.60 -7.91 -24.75
N GLN A 306 -23.96 -6.95 -25.60
CA GLN A 306 -23.19 -5.73 -25.77
C GLN A 306 -23.58 -4.67 -24.74
N PHE A 307 -22.62 -4.22 -23.94
CA PHE A 307 -22.82 -3.09 -23.02
C PHE A 307 -21.69 -2.08 -23.19
N LYS A 308 -22.02 -0.84 -23.56
CA LYS A 308 -21.05 0.25 -23.81
C LYS A 308 -19.91 -0.15 -24.77
N GLY A 309 -20.22 -0.95 -25.79
CA GLY A 309 -19.25 -1.45 -26.75
C GLY A 309 -18.32 -2.56 -26.22
N TYR A 310 -18.66 -3.16 -25.08
CA TYR A 310 -17.96 -4.30 -24.51
C TYR A 310 -18.83 -5.57 -24.56
N PRO A 311 -18.29 -6.71 -25.03
CA PRO A 311 -19.01 -7.97 -25.11
C PRO A 311 -18.98 -8.71 -23.76
N PHE A 312 -20.12 -8.86 -23.11
CA PHE A 312 -20.25 -9.59 -21.85
C PHE A 312 -20.91 -10.95 -22.06
N ARG A 313 -20.28 -12.01 -21.55
CA ARG A 313 -20.91 -13.31 -21.37
C ARG A 313 -21.61 -13.34 -20.03
N ILE A 314 -22.94 -13.42 -20.04
CA ILE A 314 -23.76 -13.33 -18.84
C ILE A 314 -23.82 -14.68 -18.12
N TYR A 315 -23.67 -14.63 -16.81
CA TYR A 315 -23.92 -15.74 -15.90
C TYR A 315 -25.03 -15.38 -14.92
N GLY A 316 -25.86 -16.36 -14.58
CA GLY A 316 -26.92 -16.27 -13.57
C GLY A 316 -26.67 -17.20 -12.39
N LEU A 317 -27.61 -17.20 -11.44
CA LEU A 317 -27.67 -18.16 -10.35
C LEU A 317 -28.79 -19.15 -10.64
N SER A 318 -28.53 -20.44 -10.45
CA SER A 318 -29.60 -21.44 -10.33
C SER A 318 -30.56 -21.06 -9.19
N ASP A 319 -31.79 -21.57 -9.21
CA ASP A 319 -32.80 -21.23 -8.19
C ASP A 319 -32.32 -21.51 -6.75
N GLU A 320 -31.67 -22.65 -6.54
CA GLU A 320 -31.08 -23.01 -5.23
C GLU A 320 -29.95 -22.07 -4.83
N ALA A 321 -29.07 -21.71 -5.78
CA ALA A 321 -28.00 -20.75 -5.54
C ALA A 321 -28.56 -19.36 -5.22
N LYS A 322 -29.63 -18.95 -5.90
CA LYS A 322 -30.29 -17.67 -5.66
C LYS A 322 -30.89 -17.59 -4.27
N GLN A 323 -31.53 -18.65 -3.78
CA GLN A 323 -32.02 -18.73 -2.40
C GLN A 323 -30.87 -18.62 -1.38
N ALA A 324 -29.78 -19.35 -1.60
CA ALA A 324 -28.60 -19.27 -0.74
C ALA A 324 -27.97 -17.85 -0.75
N PHE A 325 -27.92 -17.21 -1.92
CA PHE A 325 -27.45 -15.83 -2.05
C PHE A 325 -28.34 -14.85 -1.28
N HIS A 326 -29.67 -14.93 -1.40
CA HIS A 326 -30.58 -14.05 -0.66
C HIS A 326 -30.36 -14.16 0.85
N GLY A 327 -30.25 -15.38 1.39
CA GLY A 327 -29.99 -15.59 2.82
C GLY A 327 -28.74 -14.85 3.30
N VAL A 328 -27.62 -15.01 2.60
CA VAL A 328 -26.36 -14.30 2.96
C VAL A 328 -26.46 -12.80 2.73
N PHE A 329 -27.08 -12.36 1.63
CA PHE A 329 -27.21 -10.94 1.31
C PHE A 329 -28.04 -10.21 2.37
N ASP A 330 -29.15 -10.79 2.80
CA ASP A 330 -30.07 -10.21 3.78
C ASP A 330 -29.46 -10.20 5.17
N GLU A 331 -28.81 -11.30 5.59
CA GLU A 331 -28.09 -11.38 6.87
C GLU A 331 -26.99 -10.31 6.95
N ARG A 332 -26.17 -10.19 5.90
CA ARG A 332 -25.11 -9.17 5.84
C ARG A 332 -25.67 -7.76 5.71
N THR A 333 -26.86 -7.59 5.14
CA THR A 333 -27.56 -6.29 5.11
C THR A 333 -27.98 -5.87 6.50
N LYS A 334 -28.60 -6.78 7.26
CA LYS A 334 -28.97 -6.53 8.65
C LYS A 334 -27.73 -6.17 9.50
N ALA A 335 -26.66 -6.95 9.42
CA ALA A 335 -25.42 -6.66 10.16
C ALA A 335 -24.77 -5.32 9.74
N HIS A 336 -24.91 -4.93 8.46
CA HIS A 336 -24.45 -3.62 7.98
C HIS A 336 -25.27 -2.48 8.60
N GLU A 337 -26.60 -2.62 8.68
CA GLU A 337 -27.50 -1.63 9.28
C GLU A 337 -27.25 -1.48 10.78
N GLU A 338 -27.08 -2.59 11.50
CA GLU A 338 -26.78 -2.60 12.94
C GLU A 338 -25.44 -1.92 13.27
N ALA A 339 -24.44 -2.08 12.40
CA ALA A 339 -23.15 -1.41 12.54
C ALA A 339 -23.15 0.04 12.03
N HIS A 340 -24.17 0.44 11.25
CA HIS A 340 -24.25 1.76 10.66
C HIS A 340 -24.36 2.83 11.76
N LEU A 341 -23.57 3.88 11.66
CA LEU A 341 -23.36 4.94 12.66
C LEU A 341 -22.79 4.49 14.03
N VAL A 342 -22.57 3.18 14.26
CA VAL A 342 -21.97 2.64 15.48
C VAL A 342 -20.49 2.29 15.27
N ASP A 343 -20.19 1.52 14.22
CA ASP A 343 -18.84 1.08 13.86
C ASP A 343 -18.68 1.10 12.34
N MET A 344 -18.08 2.19 11.84
CA MET A 344 -17.84 2.38 10.40
C MET A 344 -16.90 1.35 9.79
N GLY A 345 -16.03 0.71 10.57
CA GLY A 345 -15.18 -0.38 10.09
C GLY A 345 -16.02 -1.62 9.80
N LYS A 346 -16.82 -2.05 10.77
CA LYS A 346 -17.73 -3.21 10.62
C LYS A 346 -18.79 -2.97 9.55
N ALA A 347 -19.34 -1.77 9.47
CA ALA A 347 -20.30 -1.43 8.44
C ALA A 347 -19.72 -1.61 7.02
N LYS A 348 -18.51 -1.08 6.78
CA LYS A 348 -17.79 -1.25 5.50
C LYS A 348 -17.47 -2.72 5.19
N PHE A 349 -17.10 -3.50 6.21
CA PHE A 349 -16.87 -4.94 6.05
C PHE A 349 -18.15 -5.65 5.58
N HIS A 350 -19.26 -5.51 6.31
CA HIS A 350 -20.51 -6.18 5.97
C HIS A 350 -21.07 -5.76 4.61
N SER A 351 -20.90 -4.48 4.24
CA SER A 351 -21.25 -3.99 2.90
C SER A 351 -20.55 -4.77 1.78
N LYS A 352 -19.24 -5.06 1.93
CA LYS A 352 -18.47 -5.85 0.96
C LYS A 352 -18.77 -7.34 1.04
N ALA A 353 -18.96 -7.87 2.24
CA ALA A 353 -19.20 -9.30 2.50
C ALA A 353 -20.48 -9.82 1.81
N LYS A 354 -21.45 -8.95 1.52
CA LYS A 354 -22.68 -9.28 0.76
C LYS A 354 -22.39 -9.95 -0.59
N THR A 355 -21.30 -9.59 -1.25
CA THR A 355 -21.07 -9.94 -2.66
C THR A 355 -19.66 -10.41 -2.96
N LYS A 356 -18.69 -10.23 -2.05
CA LYS A 356 -17.29 -10.64 -2.25
C LYS A 356 -17.16 -12.09 -2.73
N PHE A 357 -17.89 -13.00 -2.10
CA PHE A 357 -17.85 -14.44 -2.39
C PHE A 357 -18.33 -14.80 -3.80
N LEU A 358 -19.16 -13.96 -4.43
CA LEU A 358 -19.70 -14.22 -5.76
C LEU A 358 -18.60 -14.18 -6.83
N ARG A 359 -17.54 -13.39 -6.63
CA ARG A 359 -16.37 -13.39 -7.54
C ARG A 359 -15.70 -14.75 -7.54
N HIS A 360 -15.49 -15.33 -6.35
CA HIS A 360 -14.86 -16.63 -6.18
C HIS A 360 -15.75 -17.77 -6.71
N SER A 361 -17.06 -17.62 -6.52
CA SER A 361 -18.09 -18.54 -7.02
C SER A 361 -18.10 -18.62 -8.55
N LEU A 362 -18.04 -17.47 -9.22
CA LEU A 362 -17.95 -17.41 -10.68
C LEU A 362 -16.66 -18.07 -11.19
N VAL A 363 -15.54 -17.79 -10.53
CA VAL A 363 -14.24 -18.29 -10.96
C VAL A 363 -14.12 -19.81 -10.78
N VAL A 364 -14.61 -20.39 -9.67
CA VAL A 364 -14.60 -21.85 -9.50
C VAL A 364 -15.55 -22.54 -10.47
N HIS A 365 -16.69 -21.93 -10.80
CA HIS A 365 -17.59 -22.45 -11.84
C HIS A 365 -16.90 -22.50 -13.20
N ILE A 366 -16.22 -21.43 -13.60
CA ILE A 366 -15.45 -21.39 -14.86
C ILE A 366 -14.33 -22.45 -14.86
N CYS A 367 -13.63 -22.59 -13.74
CA CYS A 367 -12.59 -23.61 -13.58
C CYS A 367 -13.15 -25.03 -13.73
N GLU A 368 -14.32 -25.31 -13.16
CA GLU A 368 -14.99 -26.61 -13.30
C GLU A 368 -15.47 -26.87 -14.73
N GLN A 369 -16.05 -25.86 -15.40
CA GLN A 369 -16.43 -25.99 -16.82
C GLN A 369 -15.22 -26.30 -17.71
N ALA A 370 -14.07 -25.70 -17.43
CA ALA A 370 -12.82 -26.00 -18.13
C ALA A 370 -12.38 -27.45 -17.91
N ARG A 371 -12.41 -27.92 -16.66
CA ARG A 371 -12.04 -29.29 -16.29
C ARG A 371 -12.96 -30.33 -16.94
N LEU A 372 -14.27 -30.06 -17.01
CA LEU A 372 -15.24 -30.92 -17.66
C LEU A 372 -15.00 -31.06 -19.17
N GLY A 373 -14.24 -30.14 -19.79
CA GLY A 373 -13.91 -30.19 -21.21
C GLY A 373 -15.11 -29.93 -22.12
N SER A 374 -16.19 -29.35 -21.59
CA SER A 374 -17.37 -28.98 -22.36
C SER A 374 -17.00 -28.00 -23.48
N THR A 375 -17.65 -28.13 -24.63
CA THR A 375 -17.47 -27.17 -25.73
C THR A 375 -17.94 -25.78 -25.29
N PRO A 376 -17.35 -24.68 -25.80
CA PRO A 376 -17.72 -23.32 -25.43
C PRO A 376 -19.23 -22.99 -25.49
N GLN A 377 -19.98 -23.70 -26.35
CA GLN A 377 -21.42 -23.55 -26.57
C GLN A 377 -22.25 -24.31 -25.53
N ALA A 378 -21.74 -25.42 -25.01
CA ALA A 378 -22.43 -26.27 -24.04
C ALA A 378 -22.19 -25.86 -22.58
N TRP A 379 -21.45 -24.76 -22.36
CA TRP A 379 -21.14 -24.28 -21.03
C TRP A 379 -22.34 -23.70 -20.32
N ALA A 380 -22.54 -24.16 -19.08
CA ALA A 380 -23.61 -23.69 -18.23
C ALA A 380 -23.45 -22.19 -17.91
N GLY A 381 -24.47 -21.41 -18.27
CA GLY A 381 -24.58 -19.99 -17.89
C GLY A 381 -25.07 -19.78 -16.46
N GLU A 382 -25.48 -20.82 -15.75
CA GLU A 382 -25.96 -20.72 -14.37
C GLU A 382 -25.00 -21.35 -13.38
N LEU A 383 -24.76 -20.66 -12.26
CA LEU A 383 -23.92 -21.16 -11.18
C LEU A 383 -24.74 -22.08 -10.25
N PRO A 384 -24.22 -23.27 -9.91
CA PRO A 384 -24.84 -24.15 -8.93
C PRO A 384 -24.61 -23.62 -7.49
N VAL A 385 -25.42 -24.09 -6.54
CA VAL A 385 -25.26 -23.74 -5.11
C VAL A 385 -23.88 -24.15 -4.57
N ALA A 386 -23.29 -25.21 -5.12
CA ALA A 386 -21.93 -25.65 -4.75
C ALA A 386 -20.87 -24.57 -5.01
N ALA A 387 -21.01 -23.79 -6.09
CA ALA A 387 -20.10 -22.69 -6.41
C ALA A 387 -20.18 -21.58 -5.37
N LEU A 388 -21.39 -21.27 -4.90
CA LEU A 388 -21.62 -20.24 -3.88
C LEU A 388 -21.04 -20.65 -2.53
N ARG A 389 -21.26 -21.91 -2.12
CA ARG A 389 -20.69 -22.45 -0.88
C ARG A 389 -19.16 -22.44 -0.92
N PHE A 390 -18.57 -22.83 -2.06
CA PHE A 390 -17.12 -22.74 -2.24
C PHE A 390 -16.63 -21.29 -2.15
N GLY A 391 -17.31 -20.37 -2.84
CA GLY A 391 -16.94 -18.95 -2.81
C GLY A 391 -17.01 -18.34 -1.41
N GLN A 392 -18.02 -18.72 -0.62
CA GLN A 392 -18.16 -18.31 0.79
C GLN A 392 -17.00 -18.85 1.62
N LEU A 393 -16.75 -20.16 1.54
CA LEU A 393 -15.68 -20.82 2.25
C LEU A 393 -14.30 -20.19 1.95
N LEU A 394 -14.04 -19.85 0.69
CA LEU A 394 -12.80 -19.18 0.29
C LEU A 394 -12.73 -17.73 0.78
N SER A 395 -13.81 -16.97 0.62
CA SER A 395 -13.87 -15.57 1.10
C SER A 395 -13.72 -15.46 2.60
N ASP A 396 -14.46 -16.28 3.36
CA ASP A 396 -14.43 -16.29 4.82
C ASP A 396 -13.04 -16.68 5.33
N TYR A 397 -12.36 -17.63 4.67
CA TYR A 397 -10.99 -17.97 5.03
C TYR A 397 -10.01 -16.82 4.78
N MET A 398 -10.08 -16.17 3.61
CA MET A 398 -9.25 -15.00 3.31
C MET A 398 -9.49 -13.84 4.29
N ASP A 399 -10.75 -13.64 4.72
CA ASP A 399 -11.10 -12.64 5.73
C ASP A 399 -10.54 -12.99 7.11
N ARG A 400 -10.49 -14.28 7.47
CA ARG A 400 -9.83 -14.72 8.72
C ARG A 400 -8.31 -14.53 8.67
N VAL A 401 -7.66 -14.84 7.54
CA VAL A 401 -6.23 -14.59 7.34
C VAL A 401 -5.92 -13.08 7.43
N ASP A 402 -6.73 -12.23 6.79
CA ASP A 402 -6.64 -10.78 6.90
C ASP A 402 -6.80 -10.30 8.35
N GLY A 403 -7.80 -10.83 9.06
CA GLY A 403 -8.05 -10.55 10.46
C GLY A 403 -6.88 -10.92 11.38
N ILE A 404 -6.33 -12.13 11.24
CA ILE A 404 -5.15 -12.60 11.99
C ILE A 404 -3.98 -11.65 11.75
N PHE A 405 -3.69 -11.30 10.49
CA PHE A 405 -2.60 -10.40 10.17
C PHE A 405 -2.81 -8.98 10.73
N ALA A 406 -4.04 -8.44 10.61
CA ALA A 406 -4.38 -7.13 11.15
C ALA A 406 -4.27 -7.08 12.68
N SER A 407 -4.76 -8.09 13.38
CA SER A 407 -4.65 -8.21 14.84
C SER A 407 -3.20 -8.35 15.28
N PHE A 408 -2.42 -9.17 14.59
CA PHE A 408 -1.00 -9.33 14.86
C PHE A 408 -0.21 -8.02 14.69
N VAL A 409 -0.42 -7.28 13.59
CA VAL A 409 0.22 -5.96 13.39
C VAL A 409 -0.20 -4.97 14.48
N THR A 410 -1.48 -4.98 14.87
CA THR A 410 -2.00 -4.12 15.95
C THR A 410 -1.33 -4.45 17.29
N ASP A 411 -1.15 -5.73 17.61
CA ASP A 411 -0.46 -6.15 18.82
C ASP A 411 1.03 -5.76 18.79
N LEU A 412 1.72 -5.92 17.66
CA LEU A 412 3.10 -5.45 17.51
C LEU A 412 3.24 -3.94 17.74
N ILE A 413 2.31 -3.15 17.22
CA ILE A 413 2.22 -1.71 17.46
C ILE A 413 2.05 -1.44 18.97
N GLY A 414 1.13 -2.14 19.63
CA GLY A 414 0.90 -2.01 21.08
C GLY A 414 2.13 -2.38 21.93
N ARG A 415 2.84 -3.46 21.58
CA ARG A 415 4.09 -3.87 22.25
C ARG A 415 5.18 -2.79 22.14
N LEU A 416 5.27 -2.11 21.00
CA LEU A 416 6.21 -1.00 20.79
C LEU A 416 5.85 0.23 21.64
N ASP A 417 4.58 0.54 21.78
CA ASP A 417 4.10 1.66 22.61
C ASP A 417 4.32 1.41 24.12
N LEU A 418 4.14 0.16 24.57
CA LEU A 418 4.43 -0.26 25.94
C LEU A 418 5.93 -0.24 26.26
N ALA A 419 6.79 -0.62 25.30
CA ALA A 419 8.23 -0.53 25.46
C ALA A 419 8.73 0.93 25.51
N ALA A 420 8.03 1.87 24.87
CA ALA A 420 8.35 3.29 24.92
C ALA A 420 7.90 4.00 26.21
N THR A 421 6.94 3.43 26.95
CA THR A 421 6.34 4.01 28.16
C THR A 421 6.94 3.50 29.48
N ASN A 422 7.87 2.53 29.44
CA ASN A 422 8.62 2.03 30.61
C ASN A 422 10.10 2.46 30.58
N PRO A 423 10.51 3.56 31.25
CA PRO A 423 11.91 4.03 31.27
C PRO A 423 12.84 3.24 32.23
N GLY A 424 12.36 2.16 32.85
CA GLY A 424 13.02 1.50 33.99
C GLY A 424 13.94 0.31 33.68
N GLY A 425 14.09 -0.10 32.42
CA GLY A 425 14.92 -1.24 32.05
C GLY A 425 16.37 -0.86 31.74
N ARG A 426 17.33 -1.37 32.52
CA ARG A 426 18.78 -1.22 32.32
C ARG A 426 19.23 -1.43 30.85
N PRO A 427 20.26 -0.71 30.38
CA PRO A 427 20.69 -0.74 28.98
C PRO A 427 21.46 -2.03 28.68
N GLY A 428 20.77 -2.99 28.06
CA GLY A 428 21.37 -4.07 27.28
C GLY A 428 21.42 -3.69 25.80
N CYS A 429 22.62 -3.72 25.24
CA CYS A 429 22.98 -3.41 23.85
C CYS A 429 21.99 -3.99 22.79
N GLY A 430 21.53 -3.18 21.81
CA GLY A 430 20.83 -3.75 20.64
C GLY A 430 19.91 -2.89 19.76
N SER A 431 20.42 -1.83 19.13
CA SER A 431 19.90 -1.19 17.88
C SER A 431 18.61 -0.33 17.93
N GLN A 432 18.79 0.98 18.12
CA GLN A 432 17.75 2.00 17.92
C GLN A 432 17.34 2.09 16.44
N GLY A 433 16.04 1.93 16.13
CA GLY A 433 15.49 2.29 14.82
C GLY A 433 15.41 3.82 14.69
N ARG A 434 16.00 4.39 13.62
CA ARG A 434 15.98 5.85 13.40
C ARG A 434 14.53 6.31 13.16
N ALA A 435 14.03 7.17 14.05
CA ALA A 435 12.75 7.87 13.87
C ALA A 435 12.72 8.63 12.52
N SER A 436 11.54 8.86 11.93
CA SER A 436 11.47 9.66 10.69
C SER A 436 12.02 11.07 10.94
N MET A 437 12.59 11.75 9.93
CA MET A 437 13.12 13.12 10.13
C MET A 437 12.08 14.04 10.78
N ARG A 438 10.80 13.93 10.39
CA ARG A 438 9.69 14.69 10.99
C ARG A 438 9.50 14.38 12.47
N GLN A 439 9.56 13.10 12.85
CA GLN A 439 9.46 12.65 14.25
C GLN A 439 10.69 13.05 15.07
N GLN A 440 11.90 12.93 14.50
CA GLN A 440 13.13 13.39 15.14
C GLN A 440 13.07 14.88 15.43
N LEU A 441 12.61 15.70 14.48
CA LEU A 441 12.43 17.13 14.68
C LEU A 441 11.33 17.42 15.70
N GLN A 442 10.20 16.71 15.67
CA GLN A 442 9.15 16.87 16.69
C GLN A 442 9.66 16.56 18.10
N GLN A 443 10.43 15.49 18.27
CA GLN A 443 11.07 15.15 19.55
C GLN A 443 12.03 16.25 19.99
N LEU A 444 12.86 16.78 19.09
CA LEU A 444 13.76 17.89 19.39
C LEU A 444 13.02 19.17 19.78
N LEU A 445 11.90 19.47 19.12
CA LEU A 445 11.06 20.62 19.40
C LEU A 445 10.27 20.48 20.72
N GLN A 446 10.26 19.29 21.33
CA GLN A 446 9.62 19.01 22.61
C GLN A 446 10.60 18.80 23.77
N LEU A 447 11.91 18.94 23.55
CA LEU A 447 12.92 18.71 24.59
C LEU A 447 12.65 19.52 25.88
N PRO A 448 12.70 18.91 27.07
CA PRO A 448 12.58 19.64 28.33
C PRO A 448 13.83 20.50 28.60
N GLN A 449 13.70 21.47 29.50
CA GLN A 449 14.80 22.37 29.88
C GLN A 449 16.02 21.62 30.44
N THR A 450 15.80 20.49 31.12
CA THR A 450 16.85 19.63 31.68
C THR A 450 17.78 19.07 30.60
N SER A 451 17.26 18.75 29.40
CA SER A 451 18.07 18.20 28.29
C SER A 451 19.16 19.14 27.79
N PHE A 452 19.08 20.44 28.11
CA PHE A 452 20.11 21.41 27.73
C PHE A 452 21.22 21.55 28.79
N ARG A 453 21.00 21.09 30.03
CA ARG A 453 22.03 21.14 31.09
C ARG A 453 23.12 20.07 30.91
N GLU A 454 22.78 18.95 30.28
CA GLU A 454 23.64 17.78 30.13
C GLU A 454 24.28 17.68 28.72
N LEU A 455 24.31 18.77 27.97
CA LEU A 455 24.87 18.77 26.62
C LEU A 455 26.40 18.68 26.66
N ALA A 456 26.95 17.92 25.71
CA ALA A 456 28.40 17.89 25.50
C ALA A 456 28.94 19.30 25.20
N PRO A 457 30.14 19.66 25.69
CA PRO A 457 30.69 21.02 25.56
C PRO A 457 30.70 21.55 24.11
N ALA A 458 31.13 20.73 23.16
CA ALA A 458 31.17 21.09 21.74
C ALA A 458 29.79 21.43 21.17
N THR A 459 28.76 20.67 21.55
CA THR A 459 27.37 20.91 21.11
C THR A 459 26.80 22.16 21.77
N ALA A 460 27.11 22.41 23.04
CA ALA A 460 26.69 23.61 23.76
C ALA A 460 27.22 24.90 23.09
N VAL A 461 28.51 24.92 22.70
CA VAL A 461 29.12 26.06 22.01
C VAL A 461 28.46 26.33 20.66
N VAL A 462 28.24 25.29 19.85
CA VAL A 462 27.56 25.43 18.54
C VAL A 462 26.14 25.96 18.72
N LEU A 463 25.38 25.45 19.70
CA LEU A 463 24.01 25.90 19.96
C LEU A 463 23.95 27.35 20.44
N LEU A 464 24.86 27.78 21.32
CA LEU A 464 24.91 29.18 21.76
C LEU A 464 25.26 30.13 20.61
N LYS A 465 26.24 29.77 19.77
CA LYS A 465 26.59 30.53 18.55
C LYS A 465 25.38 30.62 17.62
N LEU A 466 24.66 29.52 17.41
CA LEU A 466 23.47 29.48 16.57
C LEU A 466 22.36 30.36 17.15
N CYS A 467 22.03 30.25 18.43
CA CYS A 467 21.04 31.11 19.09
C CYS A 467 21.37 32.60 18.94
N ARG A 468 22.62 33.02 19.13
CA ARG A 468 23.06 34.42 18.91
C ARG A 468 22.79 34.88 17.47
N ALA A 469 23.14 34.05 16.48
CA ALA A 469 22.91 34.36 15.07
C ALA A 469 21.41 34.52 14.78
N LEU A 470 20.55 33.62 15.28
CA LEU A 470 19.10 33.70 15.11
C LEU A 470 18.50 34.97 15.75
N LEU A 471 18.97 35.34 16.94
CA LEU A 471 18.50 36.51 17.67
C LEU A 471 18.92 37.83 16.99
N ARG A 472 20.05 37.85 16.28
CA ARG A 472 20.53 39.00 15.49
C ARG A 472 19.83 39.19 14.14
N LYS A 473 19.24 38.13 13.58
CA LYS A 473 18.53 38.24 12.29
C LYS A 473 17.34 39.21 12.38
N PRO A 474 17.22 40.19 11.47
CA PRO A 474 16.09 41.09 11.44
C PRO A 474 14.82 40.37 10.95
N GLY A 475 13.66 40.84 11.40
CA GLY A 475 12.35 40.34 10.98
C GLY A 475 11.55 39.67 12.10
N ALA A 476 10.31 39.32 11.77
CA ALA A 476 9.38 38.68 12.68
C ALA A 476 9.48 37.15 12.66
N TRP A 477 9.73 36.57 11.48
CA TRP A 477 9.73 35.12 11.24
C TRP A 477 11.15 34.60 10.96
N LEU A 478 11.45 33.43 11.49
CA LEU A 478 12.61 32.62 11.15
C LEU A 478 12.11 31.39 10.38
N ASP A 479 12.60 31.22 9.16
CA ASP A 479 12.36 30.02 8.34
C ASP A 479 13.66 29.24 8.20
N SER A 480 13.66 27.99 8.66
CA SER A 480 14.79 27.06 8.54
C SER A 480 15.40 27.00 7.12
N ALA A 481 14.60 27.07 6.04
CA ALA A 481 15.11 27.00 4.67
C ALA A 481 15.94 28.22 4.27
N ALA A 482 15.53 29.41 4.72
CA ALA A 482 16.24 30.66 4.47
C ALA A 482 17.42 30.83 5.42
N VAL A 483 17.22 30.49 6.70
CA VAL A 483 18.19 30.70 7.77
C VAL A 483 19.38 29.76 7.65
N LEU A 484 19.18 28.49 7.31
CA LEU A 484 20.31 27.56 7.11
C LEU A 484 21.16 27.92 5.88
N LYS A 485 20.68 28.80 5.01
CA LYS A 485 21.41 29.25 3.82
C LYS A 485 22.25 30.51 4.05
N SER A 486 22.07 31.21 5.16
CA SER A 486 22.80 32.46 5.43
C SER A 486 24.25 32.21 5.82
N SER A 487 25.15 33.11 5.42
CA SER A 487 26.61 32.94 5.59
C SER A 487 27.01 32.71 7.05
N ASP A 488 26.49 33.53 7.97
CA ASP A 488 26.70 33.44 9.42
C ASP A 488 26.32 32.07 10.01
N VAL A 489 25.21 31.49 9.58
CA VAL A 489 24.74 30.17 10.07
C VAL A 489 25.51 29.03 9.41
N LYS A 490 25.85 29.15 8.12
CA LYS A 490 26.68 28.17 7.43
C LYS A 490 28.07 28.05 8.04
N GLU A 491 28.69 29.17 8.43
CA GLU A 491 29.99 29.17 9.10
C GLU A 491 29.93 28.44 10.44
N ILE A 492 28.90 28.69 11.25
CA ILE A 492 28.69 28.02 12.54
C ILE A 492 28.50 26.50 12.37
N LEU A 493 27.79 26.09 11.32
CA LEU A 493 27.44 24.69 11.07
C LEU A 493 28.41 23.97 10.12
N ASN A 494 29.51 24.59 9.70
CA ASN A 494 30.43 24.03 8.70
C ASN A 494 31.05 22.70 9.13
N ALA A 495 31.32 22.54 10.43
CA ALA A 495 31.84 21.31 11.01
C ALA A 495 30.75 20.25 11.30
N ILE A 496 29.47 20.58 11.06
CA ILE A 496 28.33 19.68 11.32
C ILE A 496 27.87 19.04 10.01
N PRO A 497 27.73 17.70 9.95
CA PRO A 497 27.22 17.02 8.76
C PRO A 497 25.89 17.61 8.29
N LEU A 498 25.70 17.77 6.97
CA LEU A 498 24.52 18.41 6.38
C LEU A 498 23.19 17.79 6.89
N ALA A 499 23.16 16.47 7.10
CA ALA A 499 22.01 15.74 7.62
C ALA A 499 21.64 16.11 9.08
N GLU A 500 22.57 16.68 9.85
CA GLU A 500 22.40 17.05 11.26
C GLU A 500 22.21 18.55 11.49
N GLN A 501 22.40 19.37 10.47
CA GLN A 501 22.28 20.84 10.58
C GLN A 501 20.87 21.27 10.98
N LEU A 502 19.84 20.63 10.42
CA LEU A 502 18.45 20.90 10.77
C LEU A 502 18.12 20.48 12.22
N HIS A 503 18.79 19.44 12.75
CA HIS A 503 18.64 19.01 14.14
C HIS A 503 19.25 20.02 15.12
N HIS A 504 20.41 20.59 14.79
CA HIS A 504 21.03 21.67 15.57
C HIS A 504 20.16 22.93 15.54
N TYR A 505 19.60 23.27 14.38
CA TYR A 505 18.62 24.36 14.28
C TYR A 505 17.39 24.13 15.16
N ALA A 506 16.80 22.93 15.11
CA ALA A 506 15.65 22.57 15.94
C ALA A 506 15.92 22.71 17.45
N ARG A 507 17.10 22.26 17.90
CA ARG A 507 17.54 22.43 19.30
C ARG A 507 17.72 23.91 19.67
N ALA A 508 18.28 24.72 18.78
CA ALA A 508 18.47 26.15 19.03
C ALA A 508 17.14 26.88 19.16
N VAL A 509 16.20 26.69 18.24
CA VAL A 509 14.87 27.33 18.35
C VAL A 509 14.09 26.81 19.56
N ARG A 510 14.27 25.55 19.95
CA ARG A 510 13.69 25.01 21.19
C ARG A 510 14.25 25.71 22.43
N LEU A 511 15.56 25.90 22.51
CA LEU A 511 16.17 26.65 23.60
C LEU A 511 15.63 28.08 23.67
N LEU A 512 15.49 28.74 22.52
CA LEU A 512 14.90 30.09 22.45
C LEU A 512 13.43 30.11 22.88
N LYS A 513 12.65 29.06 22.56
CA LYS A 513 11.27 28.91 23.04
C LYS A 513 11.21 28.75 24.56
N LEU A 514 12.09 27.92 25.13
CA LEU A 514 12.19 27.79 26.59
C LEU A 514 12.58 29.11 27.27
N CYS A 515 13.31 29.99 26.56
CA CYS A 515 13.61 31.35 27.01
C CYS A 515 12.46 32.35 26.79
N LYS A 516 11.31 31.90 26.25
CA LYS A 516 10.18 32.72 25.80
C LYS A 516 10.55 33.83 24.79
N LEU A 517 11.68 33.70 24.11
CA LEU A 517 12.15 34.67 23.11
C LEU A 517 11.53 34.44 21.72
N VAL A 518 11.07 33.21 21.48
CA VAL A 518 10.36 32.82 20.25
C VAL A 518 9.21 31.86 20.58
N GLU A 519 8.24 31.78 19.68
CA GLU A 519 7.35 30.63 19.54
C GLU A 519 7.76 29.85 18.28
N MET A 520 7.59 28.54 18.25
CA MET A 520 8.06 27.72 17.12
C MET A 520 7.12 26.57 16.79
N GLY A 521 7.13 26.15 15.54
CA GLY A 521 6.37 25.00 15.10
C GLY A 521 6.88 24.42 13.79
N LEU A 522 6.41 23.21 13.51
CA LEU A 522 6.72 22.50 12.30
C LEU A 522 5.75 22.90 11.18
N GLY A 523 6.24 23.08 9.97
CA GLY A 523 5.44 23.47 8.81
C GLY A 523 4.26 22.52 8.52
N THR A 524 3.16 23.09 8.04
CA THR A 524 1.91 22.34 7.75
C THR A 524 1.98 21.49 6.49
N ASN A 525 3.03 21.65 5.67
CA ASN A 525 3.23 20.86 4.46
C ASN A 525 3.33 19.36 4.77
N ALA A 526 2.47 18.56 4.15
CA ALA A 526 2.43 17.10 4.30
C ALA A 526 3.51 16.38 3.47
N HIS A 527 4.10 17.06 2.48
CA HIS A 527 5.07 16.50 1.54
C HIS A 527 6.36 17.36 1.50
N GLY A 528 7.54 16.71 1.38
CA GLY A 528 8.86 17.36 1.28
C GLY A 528 9.67 17.39 2.59
N THR A 529 10.85 18.02 2.54
CA THR A 529 11.71 18.20 3.74
C THR A 529 10.99 19.08 4.76
N PRO A 530 10.78 18.61 6.00
CA PRO A 530 10.09 19.37 7.03
C PRO A 530 10.80 20.69 7.33
N LEU A 531 10.06 21.80 7.28
CA LEU A 531 10.53 23.12 7.65
C LEU A 531 10.14 23.45 9.09
N ILE A 532 11.02 24.16 9.77
CA ILE A 532 10.78 24.71 11.11
C ILE A 532 10.60 26.21 10.97
N PHE A 533 9.51 26.72 11.52
CA PHE A 533 9.18 28.12 11.60
C PHE A 533 9.24 28.60 13.04
N ALA A 534 9.76 29.80 13.27
CA ALA A 534 9.69 30.45 14.58
C ALA A 534 9.33 31.93 14.47
N VAL A 535 8.54 32.44 15.41
CA VAL A 535 8.15 33.85 15.55
C VAL A 535 8.91 34.47 16.70
N LYS A 536 9.58 35.60 16.46
CA LYS A 536 10.33 36.35 17.47
C LYS A 536 9.40 37.22 18.32
N ARG A 537 9.69 37.29 19.62
CA ARG A 537 8.99 38.19 20.55
C ARG A 537 9.47 39.64 20.41
N VAL A 538 8.56 40.58 20.22
CA VAL A 538 8.91 41.99 20.41
C VAL A 538 9.10 42.26 21.89
N MET A 539 10.20 42.92 22.23
CA MET A 539 10.53 43.17 23.63
C MET A 539 9.51 44.12 24.27
N PRO A 540 9.12 43.87 25.54
CA PRO A 540 8.29 44.80 26.30
C PRO A 540 8.86 46.21 26.34
N ALA A 541 8.04 47.21 26.70
CA ALA A 541 8.54 48.56 26.90
C ALA A 541 9.55 48.59 28.06
N SER A 542 10.54 49.50 28.03
CA SER A 542 11.56 49.61 29.08
C SER A 542 10.99 49.97 30.47
N THR A 543 9.74 50.41 30.51
CA THR A 543 8.97 50.69 31.73
C THR A 543 8.36 49.45 32.37
N GLU A 544 8.32 48.31 31.66
CA GLU A 544 7.75 47.06 32.16
C GLU A 544 8.80 46.20 32.89
N PRO A 545 8.47 45.56 34.02
CA PRO A 545 9.40 44.67 34.74
C PRO A 545 9.99 43.56 33.87
N ALA A 546 9.18 43.04 32.93
CA ALA A 546 9.57 42.00 31.99
C ALA A 546 10.75 42.41 31.09
N TYR A 547 10.94 43.71 30.84
CA TYR A 547 12.08 44.21 30.05
C TYR A 547 13.42 43.82 30.67
N VAL A 548 13.56 44.00 32.00
CA VAL A 548 14.79 43.65 32.74
C VAL A 548 15.02 42.14 32.69
N TYR A 549 13.96 41.35 32.80
CA TYR A 549 14.06 39.88 32.76
C TYR A 549 14.55 39.37 31.40
N TYR A 550 14.06 39.95 30.30
CA TYR A 550 14.57 39.64 28.96
C TYR A 550 15.97 40.20 28.72
N ALA A 551 16.29 41.37 29.27
CA ALA A 551 17.64 41.93 29.20
C ALA A 551 18.67 41.00 29.85
N ASN A 552 18.34 40.41 31.02
CA ASN A 552 19.19 39.43 31.69
C ASN A 552 19.40 38.17 30.84
N VAL A 553 18.33 37.63 30.23
CA VAL A 553 18.43 36.45 29.37
C VAL A 553 19.26 36.73 28.12
N LEU A 554 19.06 37.88 27.46
CA LEU A 554 19.85 38.29 26.29
C LEU A 554 21.32 38.53 26.66
N SER A 555 21.58 39.11 27.83
CA SER A 555 22.93 39.26 28.38
C SER A 555 23.58 37.91 28.68
N ALA A 556 22.82 36.92 29.17
CA ALA A 556 23.30 35.55 29.37
C ALA A 556 23.62 34.84 28.05
N PHE A 557 22.93 35.20 26.96
CA PHE A 557 23.34 34.83 25.60
C PHE A 557 24.57 35.61 25.12
N GLY A 558 25.08 36.61 25.84
CA GLY A 558 26.21 37.44 25.41
C GLY A 558 25.84 38.48 24.34
N LEU A 559 24.58 38.87 24.25
CA LEU A 559 24.10 39.91 23.35
C LEU A 559 23.97 41.25 24.07
N ARG A 560 24.37 42.34 23.41
CA ARG A 560 24.08 43.70 23.87
C ARG A 560 22.61 43.99 23.63
N PHE A 561 21.91 44.44 24.67
CA PHE A 561 20.50 44.76 24.63
C PHE A 561 20.24 46.09 25.35
N GLY A 562 19.44 46.96 24.73
CA GLY A 562 19.21 48.34 25.17
C GLY A 562 20.07 49.37 24.40
N GLY A 563 19.47 50.52 24.08
CA GLY A 563 20.13 51.63 23.35
C GLY A 563 20.30 51.40 21.84
N HIS A 564 21.05 52.30 21.18
CA HIS A 564 21.26 52.31 19.72
C HIS A 564 22.04 51.10 19.16
N HIS A 565 22.67 50.29 20.04
CA HIS A 565 23.49 49.15 19.66
C HIS A 565 22.87 47.79 20.06
N SER A 566 21.54 47.73 20.21
CA SER A 566 20.85 46.47 20.49
C SER A 566 21.09 45.45 19.37
N GLU A 567 21.62 44.28 19.74
CA GLU A 567 21.88 43.19 18.83
C GLU A 567 20.66 42.30 18.61
N TYR A 568 19.70 42.30 19.55
CA TYR A 568 18.41 41.65 19.36
C TYR A 568 17.54 42.46 18.41
N ARG A 569 17.13 41.86 17.30
CA ARG A 569 16.31 42.51 16.25
C ARG A 569 15.02 41.75 16.00
N ALA A 570 13.89 42.21 16.54
CA ALA A 570 12.58 41.61 16.30
C ALA A 570 11.59 42.66 15.77
N THR A 571 10.70 42.22 14.88
CA THR A 571 9.59 43.02 14.34
C THR A 571 8.27 42.40 14.79
N ASN A 572 7.23 43.20 15.01
CA ASN A 572 5.92 42.68 15.40
C ASN A 572 5.31 41.84 14.27
N HIS A 573 5.10 40.54 14.52
CA HIS A 573 4.53 39.60 13.55
C HIS A 573 3.04 39.85 13.25
N LEU A 574 2.35 40.65 14.06
CA LEU A 574 0.98 41.09 13.84
C LEU A 574 0.90 42.46 13.15
N GLY A 575 2.04 43.01 12.71
CA GLY A 575 2.08 44.27 11.97
C GLY A 575 1.37 44.14 10.61
N PRO A 576 0.71 45.21 10.11
CA PRO A 576 -0.07 45.17 8.88
C PRO A 576 0.76 44.80 7.63
N ASP A 577 2.07 45.06 7.65
CA ASP A 577 2.99 44.80 6.53
C ASP A 577 3.78 43.48 6.66
N ILE A 578 3.47 42.65 7.66
CA ILE A 578 4.21 41.41 7.93
C ILE A 578 3.37 40.19 7.51
N ALA A 579 3.66 39.64 6.33
CA ALA A 579 3.01 38.43 5.86
C ALA A 579 3.49 37.18 6.61
N LYS A 580 2.54 36.36 7.08
CA LYS A 580 2.81 35.02 7.60
C LYS A 580 3.31 34.11 6.45
N PRO A 581 4.40 33.34 6.63
CA PRO A 581 4.85 32.39 5.61
C PRO A 581 3.75 31.37 5.26
N PRO A 582 3.54 31.00 3.98
CA PRO A 582 2.41 30.19 3.53
C PRO A 582 2.25 28.81 4.20
N ALA A 583 3.34 28.22 4.66
CA ALA A 583 3.38 26.90 5.30
C ALA A 583 3.63 26.96 6.82
N ALA A 584 3.69 28.15 7.41
CA ALA A 584 3.88 28.30 8.85
C ALA A 584 2.61 27.89 9.61
N PRO A 585 2.73 27.11 10.71
CA PRO A 585 1.60 26.86 11.59
C PRO A 585 1.14 28.15 12.29
N GLU A 586 -0.02 28.13 12.91
CA GLU A 586 -0.41 29.19 13.85
C GLU A 586 0.47 29.10 15.10
N LEU A 587 1.12 30.22 15.44
CA LEU A 587 2.06 30.32 16.54
C LEU A 587 1.63 31.49 17.43
N ALA A 588 1.33 31.20 18.69
CA ALA A 588 0.99 32.20 19.70
C ALA A 588 2.11 32.29 20.73
N LEU A 589 2.65 33.48 20.93
CA LEU A 589 3.71 33.71 21.91
C LEU A 589 3.18 33.47 23.33
N ASP A 590 3.95 32.73 24.13
CA ASP A 590 3.68 32.51 25.56
C ASP A 590 3.54 33.85 26.35
N PRO A 591 2.99 33.83 27.58
CA PRO A 591 2.99 35.01 28.46
C PRO A 591 4.40 35.57 28.68
N ALA A 592 4.50 36.85 29.05
CA ALA A 592 5.79 37.48 29.32
C ALA A 592 6.57 36.74 30.43
N LEU A 593 7.89 36.88 30.40
CA LEU A 593 8.78 36.22 31.34
C LEU A 593 8.56 36.76 32.76
N THR A 594 8.58 35.88 33.76
CA THR A 594 8.55 36.26 35.18
C THR A 594 9.98 36.32 35.76
N GLN A 595 10.12 36.89 36.96
CA GLN A 595 11.41 36.98 37.65
C GLN A 595 12.02 35.60 37.94
N GLU A 596 11.22 34.65 38.43
CA GLU A 596 11.67 33.31 38.77
C GLU A 596 12.11 32.52 37.53
N GLU A 597 11.33 32.61 36.44
CA GLU A 597 11.68 31.99 35.15
C GLU A 597 12.97 32.58 34.59
N SER A 598 13.14 33.91 34.65
CA SER A 598 14.36 34.59 34.23
C SER A 598 15.58 34.09 34.96
N ALA A 599 15.52 33.96 36.29
CA ALA A 599 16.62 33.43 37.09
C ALA A 599 16.94 31.97 36.71
N ALA A 600 15.92 31.13 36.57
CA ALA A 600 16.10 29.72 36.21
C ALA A 600 16.70 29.54 34.79
N ILE A 601 16.28 30.35 33.82
CA ILE A 601 16.81 30.34 32.45
C ILE A 601 18.24 30.85 32.42
N CYS A 602 18.54 31.96 33.10
CA CYS A 602 19.89 32.51 33.19
C CYS A 602 20.88 31.49 33.76
N ALA A 603 20.50 30.71 34.78
CA ALA A 603 21.34 29.65 35.32
C ALA A 603 21.67 28.55 34.27
N VAL A 604 20.69 28.17 33.42
CA VAL A 604 20.93 27.21 32.33
C VAL A 604 21.85 27.79 31.26
N LEU A 605 21.64 29.06 30.88
CA LEU A 605 22.47 29.72 29.89
C LEU A 605 23.90 29.95 30.38
N GLN A 606 24.09 30.27 31.67
CA GLN A 606 25.41 30.38 32.30
C GLN A 606 26.13 29.04 32.34
N SER A 607 25.43 27.95 32.67
CA SER A 607 25.98 26.60 32.61
C SER A 607 26.41 26.22 31.18
N LEU A 608 25.62 26.56 30.17
CA LEU A 608 25.99 26.37 28.76
C LEU A 608 27.19 27.25 28.37
N ALA A 609 27.24 28.51 28.83
CA ALA A 609 28.29 29.46 28.50
C ALA A 609 29.64 29.11 29.16
N ALA A 610 29.64 28.51 30.35
CA ALA A 610 30.84 28.03 31.03
C ALA A 610 31.64 26.99 30.20
N HIS A 611 30.96 26.26 29.31
CA HIS A 611 31.59 25.35 28.37
C HIS A 611 32.26 26.07 27.18
N SER A 612 31.87 27.32 26.91
CA SER A 612 32.45 28.15 25.84
C SER A 612 33.71 28.90 26.26
N SER A 613 33.93 29.12 27.56
CA SER A 613 35.13 29.79 28.10
C SER A 613 36.33 28.85 28.29
N ASN A 614 36.14 27.53 28.17
CA ASN A 614 37.21 26.52 28.25
C ASN A 614 37.67 26.01 26.86
N ALA A 615 37.15 26.58 25.78
CA ALA A 615 37.36 26.11 24.40
C ALA A 615 37.99 27.17 23.48
N ASP A 616 38.44 28.29 24.03
CA ASP A 616 39.28 29.29 23.35
C ASP A 616 40.75 29.12 23.76
#